data_AF-M0AEM1-F1
#
_entry.id   AF-M0AEM1-F1
#
_cell.length_a   1.000
_cell.length_b   1.000
_cell.length_c   1.000
_cell.angle_alpha   90.00
_cell.angle_beta   90.00
_cell.angle_gamma   90.00
#
_symmetry.space_group_name_H-M   'P 1'
#
loop_
_entity.id
_entity.type
_entity.pdbx_description
1 polymer ?
#
loop_
_entity_poly.entity_id
_entity_poly.type
_entity_poly.pdbx_seq_one_letter_code
_entity_poly.pdbx_strand_id
1 'polypeptide(L)' 'MPKCGSQWFTIVAVETEADAREYFIMGSPEECADAIERRIEAGVTKFQCWFIDFPETTGMELFADDVMSEFR' A
#
# COMPACT_ATOMS: atom_id res chain seq x y z
N MET A 1 -9.62 7.55 -29.93
CA MET A 1 -9.40 6.77 -28.70
C MET A 1 -8.46 7.55 -27.81
N PRO A 2 -8.90 8.03 -26.63
CA PRO A 2 -7.99 8.71 -25.72
C PRO A 2 -6.99 7.70 -25.17
N LYS A 3 -5.72 8.12 -25.10
CA LYS A 3 -4.60 7.28 -24.68
C LYS A 3 -4.79 6.86 -23.22
N CYS A 4 -5.11 5.58 -23.02
CA CYS A 4 -4.72 4.88 -21.80
C CYS A 4 -3.20 5.01 -21.66
N GLY A 5 -2.71 5.42 -20.49
CA GLY A 5 -1.27 5.45 -20.19
C GLY A 5 -0.63 6.83 -20.27
N SER A 6 -1.02 7.72 -19.35
CA SER A 6 0.00 8.51 -18.65
C SER A 6 -0.14 8.12 -17.18
N GLN A 7 0.59 7.09 -16.79
CA GLN A 7 0.77 6.75 -15.38
C GLN A 7 1.67 7.84 -14.81
N TRP A 8 1.07 8.96 -14.44
CA TRP A 8 1.75 10.03 -13.75
C TRP A 8 2.22 9.45 -12.41
N PHE A 9 3.53 9.47 -12.17
CA PHE A 9 4.11 9.32 -10.84
C PHE A 9 3.72 10.56 -10.01
N THR A 10 2.42 10.80 -9.83
CA THR A 10 1.95 11.87 -8.97
C THR A 10 2.29 11.44 -7.55
N ILE A 11 3.48 11.85 -7.11
CA ILE A 11 3.83 11.88 -5.70
C ILE A 11 2.70 12.68 -5.05
N VAL A 12 1.89 11.98 -4.26
CA VAL A 12 0.85 12.66 -3.51
C VAL A 12 1.56 13.57 -2.51
N ALA A 13 1.17 14.85 -2.49
CA ALA A 13 1.71 15.80 -1.52
C ALA A 13 1.15 15.43 -0.15
N VAL A 14 1.91 14.67 0.61
CA VAL A 14 1.60 14.26 1.98
C VAL A 14 2.30 15.22 2.91
N GLU A 15 1.55 16.15 3.50
CA GLU A 15 2.09 17.17 4.41
C GLU A 15 1.78 16.83 5.87
N THR A 16 0.70 16.08 6.11
CA THR A 16 0.23 15.68 7.44
C THR A 16 0.04 14.17 7.55
N GLU A 17 -0.06 13.67 8.79
CA GLU A 17 -0.43 12.28 9.05
C GLU A 17 -1.83 11.95 8.49
N ALA A 18 -2.75 12.91 8.54
CA ALA A 18 -4.10 12.74 8.01
C ALA A 18 -4.06 12.52 6.49
N ASP A 19 -3.24 13.27 5.76
CA ASP A 19 -3.01 13.05 4.33
C ASP A 19 -2.42 11.66 4.10
N ALA A 20 -1.41 11.26 4.88
CA ALA A 20 -0.76 9.97 4.75
C ALA A 20 -1.77 8.80 4.87
N ARG A 21 -2.70 8.89 5.83
CA ARG A 21 -3.74 7.87 6.05
C ARG A 21 -4.76 7.77 4.92
N GLU A 22 -4.95 8.82 4.13
CA GLU A 22 -5.85 8.80 2.97
C GLU A 22 -5.25 8.01 1.80
N TYR A 23 -3.94 8.13 1.59
CA TYR A 23 -3.28 7.60 0.40
C TYR A 23 -2.47 6.31 0.63
N PHE A 24 -2.01 6.06 1.86
CA PHE A 24 -1.21 4.89 2.20
C PHE A 24 -1.98 3.85 3.02
N ILE A 25 -1.48 2.62 2.96
CA ILE A 25 -1.84 1.58 3.93
C ILE A 25 -0.81 1.69 5.06
N MET A 26 -1.26 2.07 6.25
CA MET A 26 -0.42 2.28 7.42
C MET A 26 -1.18 1.95 8.70
N GLY A 27 -0.49 1.37 9.68
CA GLY A 27 -1.10 0.90 10.94
C GLY A 27 -0.37 -0.31 11.51
N SER A 28 -1.05 -1.07 12.37
CA SER A 28 -0.63 -2.41 12.78
C SER A 28 -0.68 -3.40 11.60
N PRO A 29 -0.07 -4.59 11.73
CA PRO A 29 -0.18 -5.63 10.70
C PRO A 29 -1.63 -6.02 10.39
N GLU A 30 -2.47 -6.17 11.41
CA GLU A 30 -3.90 -6.46 11.29
C GLU A 30 -4.64 -5.37 10.52
N GLU A 31 -4.41 -4.09 10.86
CA GLU A 31 -5.04 -2.97 10.16
C GLU A 31 -4.61 -2.89 8.68
N CYS A 32 -3.37 -3.26 8.39
CA CYS A 32 -2.85 -3.35 7.03
C CYS A 32 -3.48 -4.52 6.27
N ALA A 33 -3.63 -5.67 6.91
CA ALA A 33 -4.27 -6.85 6.33
C ALA A 33 -5.74 -6.56 5.99
N ASP A 34 -6.50 -5.98 6.92
CA ASP A 34 -7.88 -5.53 6.72
C ASP A 34 -8.02 -4.59 5.51
N ALA A 35 -7.07 -3.65 5.35
CA ALA A 35 -7.07 -2.73 4.22
C ALA A 35 -6.85 -3.44 2.88
N ILE A 36 -6.05 -4.49 2.86
CA ILE A 36 -5.80 -5.32 1.68
C ILE A 36 -7.00 -6.24 1.41
N GLU A 37 -7.59 -6.86 2.43
CA GLU A 37 -8.80 -7.68 2.30
C GLU A 37 -9.95 -6.91 1.66
N ARG A 38 -10.25 -5.69 2.14
CA ARG A 38 -11.27 -4.83 1.51
C ARG A 38 -11.03 -4.58 0.02
N ARG A 39 -9.77 -4.55 -0.42
CA ARG A 39 -9.41 -4.38 -1.84
C ARG A 39 -9.58 -5.69 -2.60
N ILE A 40 -9.25 -6.83 -2.00
CA ILE A 40 -9.50 -8.16 -2.56
C ILE A 40 -11.01 -8.38 -2.76
N GLU A 41 -11.82 -8.06 -1.74
CA GLU A 41 -13.29 -8.14 -1.80
C GLU A 41 -13.89 -7.26 -2.91
N ALA A 42 -13.28 -6.11 -3.18
CA ALA A 42 -13.62 -5.23 -4.29
C ALA A 42 -13.18 -5.75 -5.67
N GLY A 43 -12.48 -6.89 -5.73
CA GLY A 43 -12.05 -7.56 -6.97
C GLY A 43 -10.62 -7.25 -7.42
N VAL A 44 -9.78 -6.64 -6.58
CA VAL A 44 -8.36 -6.42 -6.89
C VAL A 44 -7.61 -7.75 -6.82
N THR A 45 -6.94 -8.12 -7.91
CA THR A 45 -6.21 -9.40 -8.03
C THR A 45 -4.70 -9.26 -8.09
N LYS A 46 -4.18 -8.03 -8.16
CA LYS A 46 -2.75 -7.75 -8.23
C LYS A 46 -2.41 -6.48 -7.45
N PHE A 47 -1.41 -6.59 -6.58
CA PHE A 47 -0.88 -5.49 -5.79
C PHE A 47 0.54 -5.18 -6.24
N GLN A 48 0.83 -3.90 -6.46
CA GLN A 48 2.19 -3.40 -6.62
C GLN A 48 2.48 -2.50 -5.42
N CYS A 49 3.18 -3.05 -4.43
CA CYS A 49 3.50 -2.35 -3.19
C CYS A 49 4.67 -1.39 -3.40
N TRP A 50 4.58 -0.22 -2.79
CA TRP A 50 5.64 0.78 -2.71
C TRP A 50 5.96 0.99 -1.24
N PHE A 51 7.23 0.87 -0.89
CA PHE A 51 7.73 1.12 0.46
C PHE A 51 8.57 2.40 0.44
N ILE A 52 8.40 3.23 1.47
CA ILE A 52 8.96 4.60 1.52
C ILE A 52 10.31 4.67 2.23
N ASP A 53 10.82 3.54 2.70
CA ASP A 53 11.98 3.41 3.56
C ASP A 53 13.28 3.10 2.80
N PHE A 54 13.37 3.38 1.49
CA PHE A 54 14.63 3.21 0.76
C PHE A 54 15.71 4.19 1.28
N PRO A 55 16.98 3.77 1.45
CA PRO A 55 17.60 2.51 1.02
C PRO A 55 17.42 1.31 1.94
N GLU A 56 16.76 1.46 3.08
CA GLU A 56 16.39 0.38 3.96
C GLU A 56 15.30 -0.53 3.33
N THR A 57 15.14 -1.73 3.90
CA THR A 57 14.20 -2.76 3.45
C THR A 57 13.24 -3.22 4.55
N THR A 58 13.31 -2.61 5.73
CA THR A 58 12.59 -3.04 6.93
C THR A 58 11.08 -3.06 6.71
N GLY A 59 10.52 -2.09 5.99
CA GLY A 59 9.08 -2.03 5.68
C GLY A 59 8.63 -3.16 4.76
N MET A 60 9.48 -3.55 3.80
CA MET A 60 9.22 -4.70 2.93
C MET A 60 9.31 -6.01 3.71
N GLU A 61 10.29 -6.15 4.61
CA GLU A 61 10.46 -7.31 5.47
C GLU A 61 9.28 -7.47 6.44
N LEU A 62 8.90 -6.41 7.16
CA LEU A 62 7.72 -6.39 8.04
C LEU A 62 6.43 -6.72 7.28
N PHE A 63 6.27 -6.20 6.07
CA PHE A 63 5.11 -6.57 5.24
C PHE A 63 5.10 -8.07 4.92
N ALA A 64 6.24 -8.62 4.51
CA ALA A 64 6.36 -10.03 4.16
C ALA A 64 6.19 -10.98 5.36
N ASP A 65 6.73 -10.61 6.52
CA ASP A 65 6.77 -11.47 7.70
C ASP A 65 5.50 -11.34 8.57
N ASP A 66 5.01 -10.11 8.78
CA ASP A 66 3.94 -9.83 9.76
C ASP A 66 2.59 -9.53 9.11
N VAL A 67 2.53 -8.85 7.95
CA VAL A 67 1.24 -8.53 7.30
C VAL A 67 0.74 -9.73 6.49
N MET A 68 1.63 -10.34 5.69
CA MET A 68 1.25 -11.47 4.85
C MET A 68 0.93 -12.74 5.66
N SER A 69 1.37 -12.84 6.92
CA SER A 69 1.02 -13.96 7.81
C SER A 69 -0.47 -14.02 8.16
N GLU A 70 -1.17 -12.89 8.14
CA GLU A 70 -2.61 -12.80 8.42
C GLU A 70 -3.47 -13.45 7.31
N PHE A 71 -2.92 -13.64 6.11
CA PHE A 71 -3.64 -14.20 4.95
C PHE A 71 -3.46 -15.73 4.77
N ARG A 72 -3.02 -16.43 5.81
CA ARG A 72 -2.74 -17.88 5.76
C ARG A 72 -3.98 -18.75 5.74
#